data_AF-A0A918DRG5-F1
#
_entry.id   AF-A0A918DRG5-F1
#
_cell.length_a   1.000
_cell.length_b   1.000
_cell.length_c   1.000
_cell.angle_alpha   90.00
_cell.angle_beta   90.00
_cell.angle_gamma   90.00
#
_symmetry.space_group_name_H-M   'P 1'
#
loop_
_entity.id
_entity.type
_entity.pdbx_description
1 polymer ?
#
loop_
_entity_poly.entity_id
_entity_poly.type
_entity_poly.pdbx_seq_one_letter_code
_entity_poly.pdbx_strand_id
1 'polypeptide(L)'
;MAGRRPRVTVNLSRLIDARTRVRHPPEAGLDAWQAELRDLRDREAIRDLALLYTRAVDDHDIDAVVGMYTEDGVFERRGVSAAGHAAVRAAYAEAMGLYRLTLHTLDAHVVELTPGRTAVGWAAGHAELVTRKTAVMAAYRYDDAYRCAGDRWLFAHRSITFMYAVPMEEMSRGLTAPDRMRWPGAPPGRADYPESLPTWTTYRD
;
A
#
# COMPACT_ATOMS: atom_id res chain seq x y z
N MET A 1 1.04 -11.03 -25.38
CA MET A 1 0.25 -11.42 -24.20
C MET A 1 1.05 -11.02 -22.96
N ALA A 2 0.64 -9.97 -22.24
CA ALA A 2 1.33 -9.57 -21.02
C ALA A 2 0.99 -10.57 -19.91
N GLY A 3 1.94 -11.43 -19.54
CA GLY A 3 1.79 -12.34 -18.41
C GLY A 3 1.52 -11.53 -17.14
N ARG A 4 0.38 -11.79 -16.49
CA ARG A 4 0.00 -11.18 -15.22
C ARG A 4 1.10 -11.53 -14.21
N ARG A 5 1.95 -10.56 -13.83
CA ARG A 5 2.98 -10.79 -12.81
C ARG A 5 2.28 -11.24 -11.52
N PRO A 6 2.81 -12.23 -10.80
CA PRO A 6 2.19 -12.72 -9.58
C PRO A 6 2.03 -11.57 -8.58
N ARG A 7 0.84 -11.47 -7.99
CA ARG A 7 0.54 -10.50 -6.94
C ARG A 7 1.52 -10.75 -5.79
N VAL A 8 2.20 -9.70 -5.34
CA VAL A 8 3.07 -9.80 -4.16
C VAL A 8 2.14 -9.96 -2.97
N THR A 9 2.03 -11.19 -2.45
CA THR A 9 1.15 -11.47 -1.33
C THR A 9 2.00 -11.81 -0.11
N VAL A 10 1.91 -10.99 0.93
CA VAL A 10 2.46 -11.34 2.24
C VAL A 10 1.69 -12.54 2.79
N ASN A 11 2.40 -13.58 3.24
CA ASN A 11 1.74 -14.69 3.92
C ASN A 11 1.39 -14.27 5.36
N LEU A 12 0.25 -13.60 5.51
CA LEU A 12 -0.17 -13.03 6.78
C LEU A 12 -0.30 -14.06 7.90
N SER A 13 -0.86 -15.23 7.60
CA SER A 13 -1.02 -16.30 8.61
C SER A 13 0.33 -16.75 9.15
N ARG A 14 1.32 -16.97 8.28
CA ARG A 14 2.70 -17.31 8.69
C ARG A 14 3.32 -16.18 9.52
N LEU A 15 3.14 -14.94 9.10
CA LEU A 15 3.73 -13.79 9.76
C LEU A 15 3.14 -13.55 11.15
N ILE A 16 1.81 -13.64 11.29
CA ILE A 16 1.11 -13.53 12.58
C ILE A 16 1.61 -14.62 13.53
N ASP A 17 1.63 -15.88 13.09
CA ASP A 17 2.12 -16.99 13.90
C ASP A 17 3.57 -16.78 14.34
N ALA A 18 4.44 -16.38 13.40
CA ALA A 18 5.85 -16.13 13.65
C ALA A 18 6.09 -14.96 14.62
N ARG A 19 5.22 -13.93 14.64
CA ARG A 19 5.41 -12.72 15.45
C ARG A 19 4.70 -12.73 16.80
N THR A 20 3.65 -13.54 16.95
CA THR A 20 2.88 -13.65 18.20
C THR A 20 3.45 -14.71 19.15
N ARG A 21 4.35 -15.57 18.66
CA ARG A 21 5.03 -16.61 19.46
C ARG A 21 6.48 -16.28 19.85
N VAL A 22 6.99 -15.11 19.45
CA VAL A 22 8.40 -14.72 19.71
C VAL A 22 8.59 -14.46 21.20
N ARG A 23 9.57 -15.13 21.79
CA ARG A 23 10.06 -14.86 23.16
C ARG A 23 11.12 -13.77 23.12
N HIS A 24 11.40 -13.15 24.27
CA HIS A 24 12.52 -12.21 24.42
C HIS A 24 13.78 -12.77 23.73
N PRO A 25 14.52 -11.95 22.94
CA PRO A 25 15.73 -12.42 22.28
C PRO A 25 16.67 -13.07 23.31
N PRO A 26 17.18 -14.29 23.07
CA PRO A 26 18.15 -14.90 23.98
C PRO A 26 19.43 -14.07 24.00
N GLU A 27 20.26 -14.20 25.04
CA GLU A 27 21.62 -13.62 24.98
C GLU A 27 22.33 -14.09 23.70
N ALA A 28 22.90 -13.15 22.95
CA ALA A 28 23.57 -13.41 21.68
C ALA A 28 24.89 -12.63 21.57
N GLY A 29 25.76 -13.08 20.66
CA GLY A 29 27.03 -12.42 20.37
C GLY A 29 26.88 -11.15 19.52
N LEU A 30 27.95 -10.37 19.43
CA LEU A 30 28.00 -9.10 18.69
C LEU A 30 27.50 -9.21 17.24
N ASP A 31 27.88 -10.27 16.52
CA ASP A 31 27.47 -10.47 15.12
C ASP A 31 25.96 -10.64 14.96
N ALA A 32 25.32 -11.32 15.92
CA ALA A 32 23.87 -11.51 15.95
C ALA A 32 23.15 -10.17 16.20
N TRP A 33 23.66 -9.36 17.13
CA TRP A 33 23.15 -8.01 17.39
C TRP A 33 23.33 -7.06 16.22
N GLN A 34 24.45 -7.14 15.51
CA GLN A 34 24.63 -6.37 14.29
C GLN A 34 23.63 -6.77 13.20
N ALA A 35 23.34 -8.06 13.06
CA ALA A 35 22.31 -8.54 12.13
C ALA A 35 20.92 -8.04 12.51
N GLU A 36 20.54 -8.16 13.78
CA GLU A 36 19.25 -7.69 14.27
C GLU A 36 19.09 -6.17 14.12
N LEU A 37 20.14 -5.40 14.41
CA LEU A 37 20.12 -3.95 14.22
C LEU A 37 19.97 -3.58 12.73
N ARG A 38 20.63 -4.29 11.82
CA ARG A 38 20.44 -4.08 10.38
C ARG A 38 18.99 -4.33 9.97
N ASP A 39 18.42 -5.45 10.42
CA ASP A 39 17.02 -5.79 10.14
C ASP A 39 16.04 -4.75 10.68
N LEU A 40 16.29 -4.21 11.89
CA LEU A 40 15.47 -3.15 12.47
C LEU A 40 15.58 -1.86 11.66
N ARG A 41 16.80 -1.46 11.27
CA ARG A 41 17.04 -0.26 10.45
C ARG A 41 16.39 -0.36 9.07
N ASP A 42 16.46 -1.53 8.42
CA ASP A 42 15.85 -1.75 7.11
C ASP A 42 14.32 -1.67 7.20
N ARG A 43 13.71 -2.29 8.22
CA ARG A 43 12.26 -2.19 8.43
C ARG A 43 11.82 -0.75 8.71
N GLU A 44 12.59 0.00 9.47
CA GLU A 44 12.28 1.40 9.78
C GLU A 44 12.42 2.30 8.54
N ALA A 45 13.47 2.12 7.74
CA ALA A 45 13.62 2.85 6.49
C ALA A 45 12.45 2.58 5.51
N ILE A 46 11.91 1.35 5.49
CA ILE A 46 10.73 1.01 4.69
C ILE A 46 9.45 1.65 5.26
N ARG A 47 9.32 1.77 6.58
CA ARG A 47 8.19 2.49 7.21
C ARG A 47 8.24 3.98 6.92
N ASP A 48 9.41 4.59 7.04
CA ASP A 48 9.63 5.99 6.65
C ASP A 48 9.29 6.20 5.18
N LEU A 49 9.70 5.30 4.28
CA LEU A 49 9.32 5.35 2.87
C LEU A 49 7.79 5.37 2.69
N ALA A 50 7.06 4.49 3.37
CA ALA A 50 5.60 4.42 3.27
C ALA A 50 4.89 5.65 3.85
N LEU A 51 5.40 6.22 4.94
CA LEU A 51 4.87 7.42 5.59
C LEU A 51 5.19 8.69 4.79
N LEU A 52 6.43 8.87 4.37
CA LEU A 52 6.84 10.04 3.59
C LEU A 52 6.20 10.03 2.20
N TYR A 53 5.88 8.86 1.65
CA TYR A 53 5.08 8.72 0.45
C TYR A 53 3.71 9.40 0.59
N THR A 54 3.00 9.22 1.72
CA THR A 54 1.66 9.84 1.87
C THR A 54 1.75 11.35 1.83
N ARG A 55 2.76 11.91 2.52
CA ARG A 55 3.05 13.34 2.48
C ARG A 55 3.39 13.83 1.08
N ALA A 56 4.26 13.13 0.36
CA ALA A 56 4.65 13.53 -1.00
C ALA A 56 3.44 13.52 -1.97
N VAL A 57 2.53 12.56 -1.80
CA VAL A 57 1.26 12.54 -2.55
C VAL A 57 0.39 13.75 -2.19
N ASP A 58 0.20 14.05 -0.91
CA ASP A 58 -0.65 15.16 -0.45
C ASP A 58 -0.09 16.54 -0.82
N ASP A 59 1.23 16.68 -0.81
CA ASP A 59 1.94 17.90 -1.20
C ASP A 59 2.04 18.04 -2.75
N HIS A 60 1.50 17.08 -3.51
CA HIS A 60 1.62 16.98 -4.97
C HIS A 60 3.09 16.99 -5.49
N ASP A 61 4.03 16.50 -4.68
CA ASP A 61 5.45 16.37 -5.04
C ASP A 61 5.68 15.11 -5.88
N ILE A 62 5.34 15.21 -7.16
CA ILE A 62 5.44 14.10 -8.11
C ILE A 62 6.87 13.62 -8.31
N ASP A 63 7.88 14.48 -8.16
CA ASP A 63 9.28 14.11 -8.33
C ASP A 63 9.74 13.25 -7.15
N ALA A 64 9.37 13.62 -5.92
CA ALA A 64 9.60 12.79 -4.74
C ALA A 64 8.87 11.44 -4.85
N VAL A 65 7.59 11.44 -5.23
CA VAL A 65 6.81 10.20 -5.39
C VAL A 65 7.47 9.25 -6.40
N VAL A 66 7.85 9.75 -7.59
CA VAL A 66 8.50 8.91 -8.61
C VAL A 66 9.87 8.43 -8.12
N GLY A 67 10.64 9.28 -7.43
CA GLY A 67 11.94 8.95 -6.86
C GLY A 67 11.90 7.93 -5.70
N MET A 68 10.71 7.59 -5.20
CA MET A 68 10.49 6.52 -4.22
C MET A 68 10.36 5.13 -4.85
N TYR A 69 10.26 5.04 -6.18
CA TYR A 69 10.22 3.77 -6.92
C TYR A 69 11.59 3.38 -7.45
N THR A 70 11.84 2.07 -7.56
CA THR A 70 12.94 1.59 -8.42
C THR A 70 12.73 2.04 -9.86
N GLU A 71 13.78 2.08 -10.67
CA GLU A 71 13.70 2.53 -12.07
C GLU A 71 12.65 1.74 -12.88
N ASP A 72 12.54 0.44 -12.58
CA ASP A 72 11.57 -0.52 -13.12
C ASP A 72 10.31 -0.69 -12.25
N GLY A 73 10.12 0.19 -11.26
CA GLY A 73 9.09 0.07 -10.25
C GLY A 73 7.67 0.18 -10.83
N VAL A 74 6.71 -0.45 -10.15
CA VAL A 74 5.33 -0.53 -10.61
C VAL A 74 4.39 0.12 -9.61
N PHE A 75 3.51 1.00 -10.09
CA PHE A 75 2.31 1.40 -9.36
C PHE A 75 1.10 0.69 -9.97
N GLU A 76 0.35 -0.04 -9.16
CA GLU A 76 -0.86 -0.73 -9.58
C GLU A 76 -2.05 -0.20 -8.80
N ARG A 77 -3.10 0.21 -9.50
CA ARG A 77 -4.37 0.64 -8.88
C ARG A 77 -5.47 -0.28 -9.36
N ARG A 78 -6.02 -1.09 -8.45
CA ARG A 78 -7.13 -2.02 -8.74
C ARG A 78 -6.86 -2.91 -9.98
N GLY A 79 -5.64 -3.42 -10.12
CA GLY A 79 -5.24 -4.29 -11.22
C GLY A 79 -4.82 -3.58 -12.51
N VAL A 80 -4.83 -2.25 -12.57
CA VAL A 80 -4.27 -1.46 -13.67
C VAL A 80 -2.87 -0.99 -13.27
N SER A 81 -1.85 -1.39 -14.02
CA SER A 81 -0.44 -1.15 -13.68
C SER A 81 0.20 -0.09 -14.56
N ALA A 82 1.03 0.76 -13.95
CA ALA A 82 1.97 1.68 -14.57
C ALA A 82 3.39 1.26 -14.18
N ALA A 83 4.23 0.91 -15.16
CA ALA A 83 5.56 0.36 -14.93
C ALA A 83 6.66 1.28 -15.44
N GLY A 84 7.66 1.50 -14.59
CA GLY A 84 8.76 2.43 -14.82
C GLY A 84 8.38 3.88 -14.53
N HIS A 85 9.38 4.70 -14.21
CA HIS A 85 9.20 6.08 -13.75
C HIS A 85 8.31 6.94 -14.66
N ALA A 86 8.42 6.81 -15.98
CA ALA A 86 7.62 7.59 -16.92
C ALA A 86 6.11 7.27 -16.81
N ALA A 87 5.75 5.98 -16.74
CA ALA A 87 4.35 5.57 -16.62
C ALA A 87 3.82 5.86 -15.22
N VAL A 88 4.63 5.63 -14.17
CA VAL A 88 4.28 5.96 -12.78
C VAL A 88 4.00 7.46 -12.66
N ARG A 89 4.86 8.32 -13.21
CA ARG A 89 4.64 9.77 -13.27
C ARG A 89 3.31 10.11 -13.93
N ALA A 90 3.03 9.55 -15.10
CA ALA A 90 1.78 9.83 -15.81
C ALA A 90 0.54 9.44 -14.97
N ALA A 91 0.58 8.28 -14.31
CA ALA A 91 -0.51 7.81 -13.46
C ALA A 91 -0.74 8.73 -12.24
N TYR A 92 0.33 9.19 -11.57
CA TYR A 92 0.20 10.14 -10.46
C TYR A 92 -0.24 11.52 -10.90
N ALA A 93 0.28 12.04 -12.02
CA ALA A 93 -0.14 13.33 -12.56
C ALA A 93 -1.63 13.34 -12.90
N GLU A 94 -2.14 12.26 -13.52
CA GLU A 94 -3.56 12.08 -13.78
C GLU A 94 -4.36 12.09 -12.46
N ALA A 95 -3.94 11.29 -11.47
CA ALA A 95 -4.64 11.19 -10.19
C ALA A 95 -4.65 12.51 -9.42
N MET A 96 -3.50 13.19 -9.29
CA MET A 96 -3.37 14.48 -8.59
C MET A 96 -4.20 15.57 -9.29
N GLY A 97 -4.30 15.54 -10.62
CA GLY A 97 -5.12 16.49 -11.38
C GLY A 97 -6.62 16.42 -11.10
N LEU A 98 -7.12 15.32 -10.51
CA LEU A 98 -8.53 15.15 -10.15
C LEU A 98 -8.91 15.85 -8.85
N TYR A 99 -7.95 16.09 -7.97
CA TYR A 99 -8.19 16.54 -6.60
C TYR A 99 -7.70 17.97 -6.38
N ARG A 100 -8.42 18.71 -5.54
CA ARG A 100 -7.99 20.01 -5.02
C ARG A 100 -7.10 19.87 -3.79
N LEU A 101 -7.37 18.83 -3.01
CA LEU A 101 -6.70 18.48 -1.78
C LEU A 101 -6.84 16.97 -1.60
N THR A 102 -5.79 16.34 -1.13
CA THR A 102 -5.85 15.01 -0.55
C THR A 102 -5.27 15.06 0.86
N LEU A 103 -5.74 14.16 1.71
CA LEU A 103 -5.12 13.85 2.98
C LEU A 103 -5.09 12.32 3.09
N HIS A 104 -3.90 11.75 3.29
CA HIS A 104 -3.72 10.32 3.46
C HIS A 104 -3.23 10.01 4.88
N THR A 105 -4.01 9.21 5.60
CA THR A 105 -3.65 8.69 6.92
C THR A 105 -3.24 7.22 6.82
N LEU A 106 -2.05 6.89 7.30
CA LEU A 106 -1.56 5.52 7.37
C LEU A 106 -1.90 4.91 8.73
N ASP A 107 -2.73 3.87 8.77
CA ASP A 107 -3.23 3.27 10.01
C ASP A 107 -2.34 2.13 10.51
N ALA A 108 -1.81 1.34 9.58
CA ALA A 108 -1.03 0.15 9.90
C ALA A 108 -0.02 -0.14 8.79
N HIS A 109 1.14 -0.66 9.17
CA HIS A 109 2.16 -1.09 8.22
C HIS A 109 2.96 -2.26 8.76
N VAL A 110 3.07 -3.29 7.94
CA VAL A 110 3.77 -4.53 8.27
C VAL A 110 4.80 -4.81 7.18
N VAL A 111 6.03 -5.10 7.60
CA VAL A 111 7.17 -5.34 6.72
C VAL A 111 7.82 -6.68 7.08
N GLU A 112 8.05 -7.50 6.07
CA GLU A 112 8.81 -8.75 6.10
C GLU A 112 10.03 -8.62 5.19
N LEU A 113 11.22 -8.60 5.80
CA LEU A 113 12.47 -8.62 5.04
C LEU A 113 12.66 -10.00 4.41
N THR A 114 13.14 -10.01 3.16
CA THR A 114 13.42 -11.20 2.38
C THR A 114 14.87 -11.19 1.89
N PRO A 115 15.45 -12.36 1.53
CA PRO A 115 16.83 -12.43 1.07
C PRO A 115 17.14 -11.48 -0.11
N GLY A 116 18.40 -11.09 -0.27
CA GLY A 116 18.84 -10.27 -1.40
C GLY A 116 18.48 -8.78 -1.29
N ARG A 117 18.39 -8.23 -0.07
CA ARG A 117 18.02 -6.83 0.20
C ARG A 117 16.67 -6.46 -0.43
N THR A 118 15.71 -7.37 -0.25
CA THR A 118 14.32 -7.20 -0.68
C THR A 118 13.41 -7.28 0.53
N ALA A 119 12.17 -6.82 0.39
CA ALA A 119 11.15 -6.99 1.40
C ALA A 119 9.77 -7.04 0.75
N VAL A 120 8.80 -7.59 1.48
CA VAL A 120 7.38 -7.52 1.14
C VAL A 120 6.61 -6.97 2.33
N GLY A 121 5.48 -6.35 2.08
CA GLY A 121 4.69 -5.77 3.15
C GLY A 121 3.28 -5.44 2.72
N TRP A 122 2.48 -5.05 3.69
CA TRP A 122 1.18 -4.44 3.44
C TRP A 122 0.99 -3.26 4.36
N ALA A 123 0.24 -2.29 3.87
CA ALA A 123 -0.15 -1.11 4.62
C ALA A 123 -1.66 -0.91 4.50
N ALA A 124 -2.30 -0.37 5.53
CA ALA A 124 -3.69 0.07 5.46
C ALA A 124 -3.77 1.56 5.81
N GLY A 125 -4.75 2.23 5.24
CA GLY A 125 -4.98 3.64 5.51
C GLY A 125 -6.33 4.12 5.03
N HIS A 126 -6.56 5.39 5.34
CA HIS A 126 -7.69 6.16 4.88
C HIS A 126 -7.24 7.36 4.06
N ALA A 127 -8.11 7.86 3.18
CA ALA A 127 -7.89 9.14 2.55
C ALA A 127 -9.18 9.95 2.37
N GLU A 128 -9.06 11.24 2.64
CA GLU A 128 -10.00 12.27 2.22
C GLU A 128 -9.54 12.84 0.89
N LEU A 129 -10.34 12.63 -0.16
CA LEU A 129 -10.03 13.02 -1.53
C LEU A 129 -11.02 14.10 -1.99
N VAL A 130 -10.59 15.36 -1.95
CA VAL A 130 -11.46 16.51 -2.21
C VAL A 130 -11.42 16.87 -3.69
N THR A 131 -12.57 16.77 -4.36
CA THR A 131 -12.75 17.21 -5.75
C THR A 131 -13.39 18.60 -5.80
N ARG A 132 -13.69 19.10 -7.01
CA ARG A 132 -14.50 20.34 -7.15
C ARG A 132 -15.97 20.18 -6.73
N LYS A 133 -16.48 18.94 -6.64
CA LYS A 133 -17.92 18.66 -6.48
C LYS A 133 -18.26 18.05 -5.12
N THR A 134 -17.37 17.24 -4.56
CA THR A 134 -17.58 16.50 -3.32
C THR A 134 -16.24 16.06 -2.71
N ALA A 135 -16.26 15.62 -1.46
CA ALA A 135 -15.16 14.92 -0.79
C ALA A 135 -15.47 13.42 -0.75
N VAL A 136 -14.51 12.60 -1.16
CA VAL A 136 -14.60 11.14 -1.12
C VAL A 136 -13.78 10.64 0.07
N MET A 137 -14.38 9.85 0.94
CA MET A 137 -13.67 9.08 1.95
C MET A 137 -13.33 7.70 1.37
N ALA A 138 -12.07 7.29 1.47
CA ALA A 138 -11.61 5.98 1.04
C ALA A 138 -10.92 5.24 2.19
N ALA A 139 -11.14 3.92 2.26
CA ALA A 139 -10.31 3.02 3.06
C ALA A 139 -9.66 2.01 2.12
N TYR A 140 -8.35 1.85 2.25
CA TYR A 140 -7.55 1.08 1.32
C TYR A 140 -6.52 0.19 2.00
N ARG A 141 -5.99 -0.74 1.21
CA ARG A 141 -4.79 -1.53 1.51
C ARG A 141 -3.80 -1.41 0.36
N TYR A 142 -2.54 -1.35 0.73
CA TYR A 142 -1.40 -1.55 -0.14
C TYR A 142 -0.85 -2.94 0.06
N ASP A 143 -0.55 -3.64 -1.02
CA ASP A 143 0.35 -4.79 -1.05
C ASP A 143 1.64 -4.36 -1.78
N ASP A 144 2.76 -4.39 -1.07
CA ASP A 144 4.01 -3.80 -1.52
C ASP A 144 5.14 -4.82 -1.64
N ALA A 145 5.98 -4.64 -2.65
CA ALA A 145 7.34 -5.17 -2.70
C ALA A 145 8.35 -4.03 -2.67
N TYR A 146 9.42 -4.22 -1.92
CA TYR A 146 10.49 -3.27 -1.76
C TYR A 146 11.82 -3.88 -2.20
N ARG A 147 12.70 -3.03 -2.70
CA ARG A 147 14.07 -3.40 -3.05
C ARG A 147 15.02 -2.30 -2.60
N CYS A 148 16.12 -2.69 -1.98
CA CYS A 148 17.19 -1.77 -1.66
C CYS A 148 18.08 -1.58 -2.90
N ALA A 149 18.09 -0.38 -3.48
CA ALA A 149 18.93 -0.01 -4.61
C ALA A 149 20.01 0.97 -4.12
N GLY A 150 21.28 0.56 -4.20
CA GLY A 150 22.38 1.33 -3.59
C GLY A 150 22.25 1.33 -2.07
N ASP A 151 21.97 2.50 -1.50
CA ASP A 151 21.79 2.77 -0.07
C ASP A 151 20.34 3.11 0.30
N ARG A 152 19.39 3.02 -0.64
CA ARG A 152 17.99 3.42 -0.44
C ARG A 152 17.03 2.26 -0.63
N TRP A 153 16.08 2.13 0.29
CA TRP A 153 14.88 1.32 0.10
C TRP A 153 13.87 2.05 -0.78
N LEU A 154 13.32 1.35 -1.77
CA LEU A 154 12.39 1.89 -2.76
C LEU A 154 11.24 0.89 -3.01
N PHE A 155 10.11 1.40 -3.49
CA PHE A 155 9.02 0.58 -4.02
C PHE A 155 9.47 -0.10 -5.32
N ALA A 156 9.56 -1.43 -5.29
CA ALA A 156 9.65 -2.23 -6.51
C ALA A 156 8.25 -2.46 -7.10
N HIS A 157 7.23 -2.57 -6.24
CA HIS A 157 5.83 -2.64 -6.62
C HIS A 157 4.97 -2.11 -5.47
N ARG A 158 3.97 -1.29 -5.79
CA ARG A 158 2.92 -0.83 -4.87
C ARG A 158 1.56 -1.05 -5.51
N SER A 159 0.76 -1.96 -4.97
CA SER A 159 -0.60 -2.24 -5.45
C SER A 159 -1.63 -1.74 -4.44
N ILE A 160 -2.51 -0.82 -4.84
CA ILE A 160 -3.59 -0.30 -4.00
C ILE A 160 -4.93 -0.96 -4.35
N THR A 161 -5.65 -1.37 -3.30
CA THR A 161 -7.03 -1.87 -3.34
C THR A 161 -7.88 -1.21 -2.27
N PHE A 162 -9.21 -1.22 -2.46
CA PHE A 162 -10.14 -0.45 -1.63
C PHE A 162 -11.19 -1.33 -0.95
N MET A 163 -11.41 -1.09 0.34
CA MET A 163 -12.61 -1.55 1.03
C MET A 163 -13.83 -0.73 0.59
N TYR A 164 -13.61 0.56 0.39
CA TYR A 164 -14.59 1.51 -0.11
C TYR A 164 -13.89 2.78 -0.62
N ALA A 165 -14.58 3.51 -1.49
CA ALA A 165 -14.34 4.91 -1.80
C ALA A 165 -15.69 5.56 -2.07
N VAL A 166 -16.19 6.37 -1.14
CA VAL A 166 -17.58 6.84 -1.11
C VAL A 166 -17.62 8.35 -0.85
N PRO A 167 -18.46 9.12 -1.56
CA PRO A 167 -18.70 10.52 -1.21
C PRO A 167 -19.18 10.63 0.23
N MET A 168 -18.68 11.58 1.01
CA MET A 168 -18.97 11.65 2.45
C MET A 168 -20.47 11.75 2.74
N GLU A 169 -21.24 12.42 1.87
CA GLU A 169 -22.71 12.53 1.91
C GLU A 169 -23.44 11.19 1.68
N GLU A 170 -22.79 10.22 1.05
CA GLU A 170 -23.35 8.89 0.79
C GLU A 170 -22.88 7.83 1.79
N MET A 171 -22.02 8.17 2.76
CA MET A 171 -21.23 7.20 3.52
C MET A 171 -22.06 6.09 4.18
N SER A 172 -23.13 6.43 4.91
CA SER A 172 -24.00 5.45 5.58
C SER A 172 -24.68 4.50 4.59
N ARG A 173 -25.19 5.02 3.48
CA ARG A 173 -25.83 4.22 2.43
C ARG A 173 -24.81 3.41 1.64
N GLY A 174 -23.64 3.98 1.35
CA GLY A 174 -22.59 3.37 0.56
C GLY A 174 -22.00 2.16 1.26
N LEU A 175 -21.70 2.26 2.57
CA LEU A 175 -21.07 1.18 3.33
C LEU A 175 -21.96 -0.04 3.57
N THR A 176 -23.28 0.15 3.58
CA THR A 176 -24.25 -0.94 3.82
C THR A 176 -24.54 -1.78 2.58
N ALA A 177 -23.97 -1.42 1.43
CA ALA A 177 -24.05 -2.17 0.17
C ALA A 177 -22.68 -2.76 -0.21
N PRO A 178 -22.62 -3.81 -1.05
CA PRO A 178 -21.35 -4.32 -1.56
C PRO A 178 -20.71 -3.43 -2.65
N ASP A 179 -21.51 -2.59 -3.31
CA ASP A 179 -21.05 -1.65 -4.33
C ASP A 179 -20.53 -0.36 -3.67
N ARG A 180 -19.37 -0.49 -3.01
CA ARG A 180 -18.72 0.56 -2.20
C ARG A 180 -17.70 1.40 -2.96
N MET A 181 -17.50 1.14 -4.25
CA MET A 181 -16.67 1.99 -5.12
C MET A 181 -17.56 2.99 -5.85
N ARG A 182 -17.68 4.20 -5.28
CA ARG A 182 -18.62 5.24 -5.72
C ARG A 182 -17.86 6.51 -6.08
N TRP A 183 -16.97 6.42 -7.07
CA TRP A 183 -16.24 7.58 -7.55
C TRP A 183 -17.17 8.58 -8.25
N PRO A 184 -17.02 9.90 -8.01
CA PRO A 184 -17.84 10.91 -8.67
C PRO A 184 -17.79 10.79 -10.20
N GLY A 185 -18.95 10.67 -10.84
CA GLY A 185 -19.07 10.54 -12.29
C GLY A 185 -18.86 9.12 -12.85
N ALA A 186 -18.67 8.12 -11.99
CA ALA A 186 -18.64 6.71 -12.39
C ALA A 186 -19.84 5.94 -11.80
N PRO A 187 -20.33 4.87 -12.47
CA PRO A 187 -21.29 3.95 -11.86
C PRO A 187 -20.72 3.30 -10.59
N PRO A 188 -21.55 3.01 -9.57
CA PRO A 188 -21.12 2.24 -8.42
C PRO A 188 -20.54 0.88 -8.82
N GLY A 189 -19.43 0.50 -8.19
CA GLY A 189 -18.76 -0.77 -8.40
C GLY A 189 -18.48 -1.52 -7.10
N ARG A 190 -18.20 -2.81 -7.22
CA ARG A 190 -17.84 -3.67 -6.09
C ARG A 190 -16.55 -3.20 -5.42
N ALA A 191 -16.53 -3.27 -4.09
CA ALA A 191 -15.29 -3.17 -3.31
C ALA A 191 -14.28 -4.24 -3.75
N ASP A 192 -12.99 -3.95 -3.62
CA ASP A 192 -11.96 -4.90 -3.98
C ASP A 192 -11.81 -6.00 -2.91
N TYR A 193 -12.15 -5.70 -1.65
CA TYR A 193 -12.16 -6.59 -0.49
C TYR A 193 -13.22 -6.08 0.53
N PRO A 194 -13.60 -6.88 1.55
CA PRO A 194 -13.11 -8.21 1.90
C PRO A 194 -13.84 -9.37 1.23
N GLU A 195 -14.96 -9.16 0.53
CA GLU A 195 -15.80 -10.24 -0.02
C GLU A 195 -15.08 -11.15 -1.03
N SER A 196 -13.99 -10.66 -1.64
CA SER A 196 -13.13 -11.41 -2.55
C SER A 196 -12.06 -12.27 -1.87
N LEU A 197 -11.83 -12.08 -0.56
CA LEU A 197 -10.76 -12.74 0.18
C LEU A 197 -11.13 -14.21 0.46
N PRO A 198 -10.19 -15.16 0.29
CA PRO A 198 -10.46 -16.58 0.55
C PRO A 198 -10.95 -16.87 1.97
N THR A 199 -10.57 -16.05 2.94
CA THR A 199 -10.92 -16.22 4.36
C THR A 199 -12.18 -15.47 4.78
N TRP A 200 -12.86 -14.74 3.88
CA TRP A 200 -13.96 -13.85 4.27
C TRP A 200 -15.13 -14.58 4.93
N THR A 201 -15.44 -15.80 4.47
CA THR A 201 -16.58 -16.56 4.95
C THR A 201 -16.22 -17.71 5.89
N THR A 202 -14.94 -17.97 6.14
CA THR A 202 -14.47 -19.16 6.87
C THR A 202 -14.84 -19.17 8.35
N TYR A 203 -15.34 -18.07 8.89
CA TYR A 203 -15.82 -17.98 10.29
C TYR A 203 -17.27 -18.51 10.46
N ARG A 204 -17.96 -18.76 9.35
CA ARG A 204 -19.35 -19.26 9.32
C ARG A 204 -19.43 -20.78 9.22
N ASP A 205 -18.30 -21.43 8.98
CA ASP A 205 -18.13 -22.87 9.01
C ASP A 205 -17.74 -23.32 10.43
#